data_AF-A0A2A9NMB4-F1
#
_entry.id   AF-A0A2A9NMB4-F1
#
_cell.length_a   1.000
_cell.length_b   1.000
_cell.length_c   1.000
_cell.angle_alpha   90.00
_cell.angle_beta   90.00
_cell.angle_gamma   90.00
#
_symmetry.space_group_name_H-M   'P 1'
#
loop_
_entity.id
_entity.type
_entity.pdbx_description
1 polymer ?
#
loop_
_entity_poly.entity_id
_entity_poly.type
_entity_poly.pdbx_seq_one_letter_code
_entity_poly.pdbx_strand_id
1 'polypeptide(L)'
;MDVAEAAKKYLVYPLMEICRLHMTHMVDSYPERVFAHALRHGYFDLVDKTAPKTLNWNAKEAYETLGMRNFVVWVLYREGWLLVRSQLRTLVIPVVAHKGGFTDCDHWDEFYDEFIDMEMVALTSWKEQFEKMVRELRCSWCIQRAGLLRNKVDGVVQMHGKLASELAKSV
;
A
#
# COMPACT_ATOMS: atom_id res chain seq x y z
N MET A 1 -16.92 8.63 18.17
CA MET A 1 -15.55 8.39 18.68
C MET A 1 -15.46 8.69 20.17
N ASP A 2 -16.40 9.45 20.72
CA ASP A 2 -16.46 9.87 22.13
C ASP A 2 -16.42 8.71 23.13
N VAL A 3 -17.01 7.56 22.78
CA VAL A 3 -16.97 6.34 23.62
C VAL A 3 -15.56 5.77 23.74
N ALA A 4 -14.76 5.79 22.66
CA ALA A 4 -13.38 5.31 22.68
C ALA A 4 -12.48 6.25 23.50
N GLU A 5 -12.69 7.56 23.38
CA GLU A 5 -11.96 8.55 24.17
C GLU A 5 -12.31 8.47 25.65
N ALA A 6 -13.59 8.29 25.99
CA ALA A 6 -14.02 8.05 27.37
C ALA A 6 -13.44 6.74 27.93
N ALA A 7 -13.50 5.64 27.17
CA ALA A 7 -12.94 4.36 27.58
C ALA A 7 -11.45 4.47 27.93
N LYS A 8 -10.67 5.19 27.10
CA LYS A 8 -9.25 5.44 27.36
C LYS A 8 -9.03 6.36 28.56
N LYS A 9 -9.79 7.45 28.68
CA LYS A 9 -9.70 8.40 29.81
C LYS A 9 -9.96 7.74 31.16
N TYR A 10 -10.92 6.82 31.20
CA TYR A 10 -11.31 6.09 32.42
C TYR A 10 -10.67 4.71 32.53
N LEU A 11 -9.72 4.35 31.65
CA LEU A 11 -9.00 3.08 31.63
C LEU A 11 -9.94 1.85 31.67
N VAL A 12 -11.07 1.93 30.97
CA VAL A 12 -12.05 0.84 30.85
C VAL A 12 -11.57 -0.11 29.76
N TYR A 13 -10.62 -0.98 30.10
CA TYR A 13 -9.94 -1.87 29.15
C TYR A 13 -10.90 -2.72 28.28
N PRO A 14 -11.98 -3.33 28.80
CA PRO A 14 -12.89 -4.09 27.95
C PRO A 14 -13.55 -3.24 26.86
N LEU A 15 -13.90 -1.99 27.21
CA LEU A 15 -14.53 -1.07 26.27
C LEU A 15 -13.53 -0.54 25.23
N MET A 16 -12.25 -0.38 25.62
CA MET A 16 -11.18 -0.05 24.68
C MET A 16 -11.03 -1.14 23.60
N GLU A 17 -11.09 -2.42 23.99
CA GLU A 17 -11.00 -3.52 23.03
C GLU A 17 -12.25 -3.65 22.15
N ILE A 18 -13.45 -3.44 22.70
CA ILE A 18 -14.68 -3.39 21.89
C ILE A 18 -14.58 -2.26 20.86
N CYS A 19 -14.14 -1.07 21.26
CA CYS A 19 -13.93 0.06 20.35
C CYS A 19 -12.90 -0.29 19.26
N ARG A 20 -11.81 -0.96 19.61
CA ARG A 20 -10.78 -1.41 18.65
C ARG A 20 -11.34 -2.42 17.64
N LEU A 21 -12.12 -3.39 18.11
CA LEU A 21 -12.80 -4.36 17.24
C LEU A 21 -13.73 -3.66 16.27
N HIS A 22 -14.59 -2.75 16.75
CA HIS A 22 -15.45 -1.96 15.88
C HIS A 22 -14.67 -1.14 14.83
N MET A 23 -13.56 -0.51 15.23
CA MET A 23 -12.70 0.21 14.27
C MET A 23 -12.11 -0.71 13.21
N THR A 24 -11.74 -1.93 13.57
CA THR A 24 -11.22 -2.95 12.64
C THR A 24 -12.24 -3.30 11.54
N HIS A 25 -13.53 -3.33 11.89
CA HIS A 25 -14.63 -3.56 10.94
C HIS A 25 -14.95 -2.33 10.08
N MET A 26 -14.65 -1.13 10.57
CA MET A 26 -14.96 0.13 9.89
C MET A 26 -13.86 0.58 8.92
N VAL A 27 -12.73 -0.14 8.85
CA VAL A 27 -11.59 0.19 7.98
C VAL A 27 -12.01 0.36 6.51
N ASP A 28 -12.93 -0.46 6.02
CA ASP A 28 -13.33 -0.43 4.61
C ASP A 28 -14.31 0.70 4.31
N SER A 29 -15.13 1.08 5.29
CA SER A 29 -16.17 2.11 5.10
C SER A 29 -15.68 3.52 5.43
N TYR A 30 -14.73 3.65 6.35
CA TYR A 30 -14.25 4.96 6.85
C TYR A 30 -12.73 4.95 7.12
N PRO A 31 -11.89 4.64 6.10
CA PRO A 31 -10.46 4.47 6.29
C PRO A 31 -9.77 5.71 6.86
N GLU A 32 -10.14 6.91 6.43
CA GLU A 32 -9.51 8.17 6.87
C GLU A 32 -9.77 8.43 8.36
N ARG A 33 -11.01 8.20 8.80
CA ARG A 33 -11.41 8.38 10.20
C ARG A 33 -10.73 7.37 11.11
N VAL A 34 -10.68 6.10 10.68
CA VAL A 34 -10.00 5.05 11.46
C VAL A 34 -8.50 5.31 11.50
N PHE A 35 -7.88 5.70 10.39
CA PHE A 35 -6.46 6.04 10.33
C PHE A 35 -6.09 7.21 11.26
N ALA A 36 -6.86 8.31 11.22
CA ALA A 36 -6.64 9.46 12.09
C ALA A 36 -6.77 9.11 13.58
N HIS A 37 -7.76 8.30 13.92
CA HIS A 37 -7.94 7.81 15.28
C HIS A 37 -6.77 6.87 15.68
N ALA A 38 -6.41 5.92 14.83
CA ALA A 38 -5.35 4.96 15.09
C ALA A 38 -3.99 5.65 15.33
N LEU A 39 -3.64 6.66 14.51
CA LEU A 39 -2.43 7.47 14.72
C LEU A 39 -2.48 8.23 16.05
N ARG A 40 -3.60 8.90 16.35
CA ARG A 40 -3.76 9.68 17.59
C ARG A 40 -3.60 8.83 18.85
N HIS A 41 -4.04 7.57 18.80
CA HIS A 41 -4.07 6.68 19.96
C HIS A 41 -2.96 5.64 19.99
N GLY A 42 -2.14 5.53 18.94
CA GLY A 42 -0.99 4.61 18.86
C GLY A 42 -1.38 3.17 18.48
N TYR A 43 -2.49 2.97 17.77
CA TYR A 43 -2.94 1.65 17.30
C TYR A 43 -2.24 1.28 15.99
N PHE A 44 -0.96 0.93 16.07
CA PHE A 44 -0.08 0.75 14.91
C PHE A 44 -0.54 -0.31 13.89
N ASP A 45 -1.17 -1.39 14.34
CA ASP A 45 -1.77 -2.39 13.47
C ASP A 45 -2.93 -1.82 12.63
N LEU A 46 -3.77 -0.97 13.23
CA LEU A 46 -4.83 -0.26 12.52
C LEU A 46 -4.28 0.81 11.59
N VAL A 47 -3.17 1.46 11.97
CA VAL A 47 -2.46 2.42 11.11
C VAL A 47 -2.01 1.72 9.84
N ASP A 48 -1.27 0.61 9.95
CA ASP A 48 -0.77 -0.12 8.77
C ASP A 48 -1.90 -0.72 7.93
N LYS A 49 -2.99 -1.16 8.56
CA LYS A 49 -4.16 -1.69 7.84
C LYS A 49 -4.92 -0.60 7.06
N THR A 50 -4.99 0.62 7.57
CA THR A 50 -5.79 1.70 6.98
C THR A 50 -4.98 2.61 6.06
N ALA A 51 -3.67 2.75 6.26
CA ALA A 51 -2.81 3.62 5.47
C ALA A 51 -2.92 3.40 3.94
N PRO A 52 -2.94 2.15 3.42
CA PRO A 52 -3.13 1.92 1.99
C PRO A 52 -4.38 2.56 1.40
N LYS A 53 -5.47 2.55 2.19
CA LYS A 53 -6.79 3.03 1.76
C LYS A 53 -6.90 4.56 1.81
N THR A 54 -5.93 5.24 2.43
CA THR A 54 -5.89 6.70 2.52
C THR A 54 -4.95 7.34 1.49
N LEU A 55 -4.37 6.56 0.55
CA LEU A 55 -3.45 7.10 -0.47
C LEU A 55 -4.12 8.10 -1.43
N ASN A 56 -5.44 7.98 -1.63
CA ASN A 56 -6.25 8.90 -2.42
C ASN A 56 -6.83 10.06 -1.60
N TRP A 57 -6.54 10.14 -0.30
CA TRP A 57 -7.04 11.20 0.56
C TRP A 57 -6.46 12.55 0.13
N ASN A 58 -7.31 13.56 0.00
CA ASN A 58 -6.89 14.92 -0.32
C ASN A 58 -5.93 15.45 0.75
N ALA A 59 -4.79 16.00 0.32
CA ALA A 59 -3.75 16.46 1.24
C ALA A 59 -4.21 17.60 2.18
N LYS A 60 -5.08 18.50 1.72
CA LYS A 60 -5.62 19.58 2.54
C LYS A 60 -6.53 19.02 3.63
N GLU A 61 -7.46 18.13 3.26
CA GLU A 61 -8.38 17.48 4.20
C GLU A 61 -7.64 16.58 5.20
N ALA A 62 -6.61 15.87 4.73
CA ALA A 62 -5.72 15.08 5.57
C ALA A 62 -5.00 15.94 6.59
N TYR A 63 -4.45 17.10 6.18
CA TYR A 63 -3.80 18.03 7.10
C TYR A 63 -4.77 18.56 8.16
N GLU A 64 -5.97 18.99 7.74
CA GLU A 64 -7.01 19.51 8.63
C GLU A 64 -7.47 18.45 9.66
N THR A 65 -7.54 17.18 9.25
CA THR A 65 -7.99 16.08 10.12
C THR A 65 -6.90 15.53 11.03
N LEU A 66 -5.69 15.37 10.51
CA LEU A 66 -4.57 14.72 11.21
C LEU A 66 -3.83 15.70 12.13
N GLY A 67 -3.79 16.97 11.76
CA GLY A 67 -2.89 17.96 12.34
C GLY A 67 -1.43 17.70 11.95
N MET A 68 -0.57 18.68 12.23
CA MET A 68 0.82 18.71 11.74
C MET A 68 1.60 17.41 11.96
N ARG A 69 1.62 16.88 13.18
CA ARG A 69 2.46 15.70 13.52
C ARG A 69 2.03 14.44 12.76
N ASN A 70 0.75 14.13 12.76
CA ASN A 70 0.22 12.94 12.09
C ASN A 70 0.17 13.10 10.57
N PHE A 71 0.02 14.34 10.09
CA PHE A 71 0.11 14.66 8.66
C PHE A 71 1.49 14.35 8.09
N VAL A 72 2.57 14.64 8.83
CA VAL A 72 3.94 14.27 8.42
C VAL A 72 4.08 12.76 8.24
N VAL A 73 3.50 11.96 9.13
CA VAL A 73 3.53 10.49 9.01
C VAL A 73 2.81 10.04 7.73
N TRP A 74 1.61 10.56 7.49
CA TRP A 74 0.81 10.23 6.32
C TRP A 74 1.46 10.67 5.01
N VAL A 75 2.01 11.89 4.95
CA VAL A 75 2.63 12.40 3.72
C VAL A 75 3.89 11.61 3.38
N LEU A 76 4.73 11.27 4.36
CA LEU A 76 5.92 10.43 4.12
C LEU A 76 5.54 9.04 3.63
N TYR A 77 4.46 8.46 4.17
CA TYR A 77 3.93 7.19 3.68
C TYR A 77 3.46 7.30 2.23
N ARG A 78 2.66 8.32 1.92
CA ARG A 78 2.10 8.56 0.58
C ARG A 78 3.20 8.83 -0.46
N GLU A 79 4.19 9.66 -0.12
CA GLU A 79 5.32 9.96 -1.00
C GLU A 79 6.15 8.71 -1.30
N GLY A 80 6.35 7.82 -0.33
CA GLY A 80 7.01 6.53 -0.56
C GLY A 80 6.35 5.72 -1.67
N TRP A 81 5.02 5.61 -1.67
CA TRP A 81 4.28 4.89 -2.70
C TRP A 81 4.22 5.61 -4.06
N LEU A 82 4.24 6.95 -4.06
CA LEU A 82 4.40 7.72 -5.30
C LEU A 82 5.77 7.48 -5.94
N LEU A 83 6.83 7.39 -5.13
CA LEU A 83 8.17 7.04 -5.60
C LEU A 83 8.23 5.61 -6.14
N VAL A 84 7.61 4.64 -5.46
CA VAL A 84 7.47 3.27 -5.99
C VAL A 84 6.85 3.32 -7.38
N ARG A 85 5.67 3.94 -7.52
CA ARG A 85 4.96 4.02 -8.81
C ARG A 85 5.79 4.69 -9.90
N SER A 86 6.45 5.80 -9.58
CA SER A 86 7.32 6.50 -10.52
C SER A 86 8.49 5.62 -10.97
N GLN A 87 9.13 4.89 -10.06
CA GLN A 87 10.26 4.03 -10.39
C GLN A 87 9.83 2.82 -11.22
N LEU A 88 8.68 2.21 -10.91
CA LEU A 88 8.11 1.10 -11.69
C LEU A 88 7.98 1.44 -13.17
N ARG A 89 7.46 2.63 -13.49
CA ARG A 89 7.31 3.13 -14.87
C ARG A 89 8.63 3.32 -15.62
N THR A 90 9.75 3.36 -14.91
CA THR A 90 11.09 3.53 -15.47
C THR A 90 11.94 2.26 -15.40
N LEU A 91 11.39 1.16 -14.89
CA LEU A 91 12.13 -0.09 -14.74
C LEU A 91 12.50 -0.67 -16.10
N VAL A 92 13.81 -0.87 -16.30
CA VAL A 92 14.32 -1.65 -17.43
C VAL A 92 14.33 -3.13 -17.05
N ILE A 93 13.48 -3.91 -17.72
CA ILE A 93 13.39 -5.35 -17.51
C ILE A 93 14.19 -6.03 -18.63
N PRO A 94 15.16 -6.91 -18.30
CA PRO A 94 15.86 -7.70 -19.30
C PRO A 94 14.88 -8.43 -20.20
N VAL A 95 15.09 -8.29 -21.52
CA VAL A 95 14.30 -9.02 -22.50
C VAL A 95 14.68 -10.49 -22.44
N VAL A 96 13.68 -11.36 -22.31
CA VAL A 96 13.88 -12.81 -22.36
C VAL A 96 13.51 -13.26 -23.77
N ALA A 97 14.51 -13.72 -24.54
CA ALA A 97 14.27 -14.19 -25.90
C ALA A 97 13.47 -15.49 -25.89
N HIS A 98 12.42 -15.54 -26.70
CA HIS A 98 11.67 -16.75 -26.99
C HIS A 98 12.49 -17.71 -27.88
N LYS A 99 12.00 -18.95 -28.02
CA LYS A 99 12.56 -19.91 -28.98
C LYS A 99 12.54 -19.32 -30.39
N GLY A 100 13.70 -19.26 -31.05
CA GLY A 100 13.87 -18.65 -32.37
C GLY A 100 14.38 -17.20 -32.35
N GLY A 101 14.65 -16.64 -31.17
CA GLY A 101 15.25 -15.29 -31.04
C GLY A 101 14.24 -14.14 -31.05
N PHE A 102 12.94 -14.44 -31.11
CA PHE A 102 11.89 -13.43 -30.99
C PHE A 102 11.84 -12.86 -29.57
N THR A 103 11.69 -11.54 -29.46
CA THR A 103 11.61 -10.83 -28.19
C THR A 103 10.21 -10.35 -27.83
N ASP A 104 9.32 -10.37 -28.82
CA ASP A 104 8.02 -9.74 -28.75
C ASP A 104 6.95 -10.78 -28.44
N CYS A 105 6.05 -10.43 -27.54
CA CYS A 105 4.94 -11.28 -27.13
C CYS A 105 3.80 -10.39 -26.67
N ASP A 106 2.67 -10.43 -27.38
CA ASP A 106 1.50 -9.60 -27.08
C ASP A 106 1.02 -9.82 -25.62
N HIS A 107 1.09 -11.05 -25.12
CA HIS A 107 0.75 -11.38 -23.73
C HIS A 107 1.64 -10.69 -22.69
N TRP A 108 2.89 -10.35 -23.05
CA TRP A 108 3.79 -9.63 -22.16
C TRP A 108 3.41 -8.16 -22.07
N ASP A 109 3.10 -7.54 -23.21
CA ASP A 109 2.80 -6.12 -23.28
C ASP A 109 1.50 -5.82 -22.52
N GLU A 110 0.45 -6.61 -22.74
CA GLU A 110 -0.81 -6.51 -21.98
C GLU A 110 -0.60 -6.66 -20.47
N PHE A 111 0.16 -7.69 -20.05
CA PHE A 111 0.48 -7.93 -18.65
C PHE A 111 1.28 -6.77 -18.03
N TYR A 112 2.26 -6.25 -18.76
CA TYR A 112 3.15 -5.22 -18.26
C TYR A 112 2.42 -3.88 -18.13
N ASP A 113 1.61 -3.51 -19.12
CA ASP A 113 0.80 -2.30 -19.10
C ASP A 113 -0.21 -2.35 -17.95
N GLU A 114 -0.94 -3.47 -17.80
CA GLU A 114 -1.88 -3.64 -16.68
C GLU A 114 -1.18 -3.52 -15.32
N PHE A 115 0.04 -4.07 -15.19
CA PHE A 115 0.76 -4.06 -13.93
C PHE A 115 1.27 -2.66 -13.57
N ILE A 116 1.79 -1.93 -14.55
CA ILE A 116 2.38 -0.59 -14.36
C ILE A 116 1.31 0.48 -14.16
N ASP A 117 0.13 0.30 -14.73
CA ASP A 117 -1.00 1.21 -14.58
C ASP A 117 -1.92 0.91 -13.39
N MET A 118 -1.55 -0.09 -12.59
CA MET A 118 -2.22 -0.39 -11.32
C MET A 118 -2.40 0.86 -10.44
N GLU A 119 -3.59 0.98 -9.86
CA GLU A 119 -3.89 2.06 -8.92
C GLU A 119 -3.01 1.98 -7.66
N MET A 120 -2.72 3.13 -7.04
CA MET A 120 -1.83 3.18 -5.88
C MET A 120 -2.30 2.28 -4.73
N VAL A 121 -3.61 2.21 -4.48
CA VAL A 121 -4.16 1.35 -3.42
C VAL A 121 -3.88 -0.12 -3.73
N ALA A 122 -4.15 -0.57 -4.96
CA ALA A 122 -3.87 -1.95 -5.39
C ALA A 122 -2.37 -2.27 -5.34
N LEU A 123 -1.51 -1.30 -5.65
CA LEU A 123 -0.06 -1.43 -5.61
C LEU A 123 0.49 -1.71 -4.20
N THR A 124 -0.22 -1.31 -3.13
CA THR A 124 0.18 -1.69 -1.77
C THR A 124 0.06 -3.20 -1.50
N SER A 125 -0.77 -3.89 -2.28
CA SER A 125 -0.95 -5.35 -2.28
C SER A 125 -0.39 -5.97 -3.58
N TRP A 126 0.69 -5.39 -4.11
CA TRP A 126 1.19 -5.77 -5.43
C TRP A 126 1.56 -7.25 -5.53
N LYS A 127 1.99 -7.92 -4.44
CA LYS A 127 2.36 -9.34 -4.48
C LYS A 127 1.17 -10.20 -4.84
N GLU A 128 0.05 -9.97 -4.17
CA GLU A 128 -1.20 -10.67 -4.42
C GLU A 128 -1.72 -10.41 -5.84
N GLN A 129 -1.68 -9.15 -6.28
CA GLN A 129 -2.10 -8.77 -7.64
C GLN A 129 -1.19 -9.37 -8.71
N PHE A 130 0.13 -9.30 -8.51
CA PHE A 130 1.13 -9.82 -9.43
C PHE A 130 1.00 -11.33 -9.60
N GLU A 131 0.83 -12.08 -8.52
CA GLU A 131 0.62 -13.54 -8.57
C GLU A 131 -0.68 -13.90 -9.30
N LYS A 132 -1.74 -13.10 -9.14
CA LYS A 132 -2.98 -13.28 -9.90
C LYS A 132 -2.74 -13.09 -11.40
N MET A 133 -2.10 -11.98 -11.79
CA MET A 133 -1.80 -11.67 -13.19
C MET A 133 -0.86 -12.70 -13.84
N VAL A 134 0.16 -13.16 -13.12
CA VAL A 134 1.10 -14.18 -13.63
C VAL A 134 0.41 -15.52 -13.92
N ARG A 135 -0.63 -15.89 -13.17
CA ARG A 135 -1.42 -17.10 -13.45
C ARG A 135 -2.20 -17.05 -14.75
N GLU A 136 -2.47 -15.85 -15.26
CA GLU A 136 -3.19 -15.63 -16.51
C GLU A 136 -2.26 -15.69 -17.73
N LEU A 137 -0.93 -15.57 -17.52
CA LEU A 137 0.08 -15.73 -18.56
C LEU A 137 0.14 -17.18 -19.06
N ARG A 138 0.05 -17.34 -20.38
CA ARG A 138 0.12 -18.66 -21.05
C ARG A 138 1.49 -18.97 -21.68
N CYS A 139 2.43 -18.03 -21.60
CA CYS A 139 3.76 -18.17 -22.19
C CYS A 139 4.82 -18.42 -21.11
N SER A 140 5.54 -19.54 -21.20
CA SER A 140 6.57 -19.93 -20.22
C SER A 140 7.73 -18.92 -20.11
N TRP A 141 8.10 -18.29 -21.23
CA TRP A 141 9.14 -17.25 -21.26
C TRP A 141 8.67 -15.95 -20.60
N CYS A 142 7.40 -15.56 -20.80
CA CYS A 142 6.78 -14.43 -20.11
C CYS A 142 6.69 -14.68 -18.60
N ILE A 143 6.39 -15.90 -18.17
CA ILE A 143 6.41 -16.29 -16.75
C ILE A 143 7.82 -16.13 -16.17
N GLN A 144 8.86 -16.56 -16.89
CA GLN A 144 10.26 -16.36 -16.46
C GLN A 144 10.62 -14.87 -16.38
N ARG A 145 10.21 -14.08 -17.39
CA ARG A 145 10.43 -12.62 -17.42
C ARG A 145 9.69 -11.92 -16.28
N ALA A 146 8.48 -12.36 -15.93
CA ALA A 146 7.75 -11.89 -14.76
C ALA A 146 8.51 -12.19 -13.45
N GLY A 147 9.17 -13.35 -13.34
CA GLY A 147 10.06 -13.63 -12.21
C GLY A 147 11.19 -12.61 -12.05
N LEU A 148 11.79 -12.15 -13.14
CA LEU A 148 12.82 -11.09 -13.10
C LEU A 148 12.22 -9.74 -12.69
N LEU A 149 11.05 -9.39 -13.23
CA LEU A 149 10.32 -8.18 -12.86
C LEU A 149 10.01 -8.19 -11.36
N ARG A 150 9.47 -9.28 -10.81
CA ARG A 150 9.15 -9.43 -9.38
C ARG A 150 10.31 -9.02 -8.49
N ASN A 151 11.51 -9.52 -8.77
CA ASN A 151 12.71 -9.20 -7.97
C ASN A 151 13.05 -7.70 -8.01
N LYS A 152 12.85 -7.04 -9.16
CA LYS A 152 13.07 -5.60 -9.30
C LYS A 152 12.01 -4.81 -8.54
N VAL A 153 10.74 -5.21 -8.64
CA VAL A 153 9.62 -4.60 -7.88
C VAL A 153 9.86 -4.73 -6.38
N ASP A 154 10.23 -5.92 -5.90
CA ASP A 154 10.56 -6.16 -4.49
C ASP A 154 11.66 -5.19 -4.02
N GLY A 155 12.72 -4.99 -4.81
CA GLY A 155 13.80 -4.05 -4.47
C GLY A 155 13.33 -2.59 -4.38
N VAL A 156 12.46 -2.14 -5.31
CA VAL A 156 11.89 -0.79 -5.29
C VAL A 156 10.97 -0.60 -4.08
N VAL A 157 10.11 -1.57 -3.80
CA VAL A 157 9.18 -1.53 -2.66
C VAL A 157 9.92 -1.58 -1.33
N GLN A 158 10.97 -2.40 -1.19
CA GLN A 158 11.82 -2.40 0.01
C GLN A 158 12.52 -1.06 0.24
N MET A 159 12.85 -0.33 -0.82
CA MET A 159 13.53 0.95 -0.72
C MET A 159 12.60 2.08 -0.24
N HIS A 160 11.36 2.11 -0.73
CA HIS A 160 10.45 3.27 -0.53
C HIS A 160 9.13 2.95 0.20
N GLY A 161 8.63 1.72 0.09
CA GLY A 161 7.33 1.28 0.61
C GLY A 161 7.35 0.95 2.11
N LYS A 162 7.69 1.92 2.93
CA LYS A 162 7.73 1.78 4.40
C LYS A 162 6.34 1.63 5.01
N LEU A 163 6.27 0.98 6.16
CA LEU A 163 5.03 0.92 6.95
C LEU A 163 4.73 2.29 7.57
N ALA A 164 3.44 2.65 7.63
CA ALA A 164 3.03 3.91 8.25
C ALA A 164 3.34 3.91 9.75
N SER A 165 3.28 2.76 10.43
CA SER A 165 3.65 2.62 11.84
C SER A 165 5.15 2.80 12.09
N GLU A 166 6.02 2.42 11.15
CA GLU A 166 7.47 2.67 11.24
C GLU A 166 7.75 4.17 11.18
N LEU A 167 7.10 4.87 10.25
CA LEU A 167 7.20 6.33 10.14
C LEU A 167 6.64 7.01 11.39
N ALA A 168 5.53 6.54 11.93
CA ALA A 168 4.92 7.08 13.15
C ALA A 168 5.83 6.99 14.38
N LYS A 169 6.71 5.98 14.46
CA LYS A 169 7.67 5.83 15.56
C LYS A 169 8.88 6.75 15.42
N SER A 170 9.10 7.33 14.23
CA SER A 170 10.24 8.21 13.93
C SER A 170 9.94 9.71 14.09
N VAL A 171 8.68 10.07 14.36
CA VAL A 171 8.16 11.45 14.46
C VAL A 171 7.61 11.73 15.86
#